data_AF-A0A963EE99-F1
#
_entry.id   AF-A0A963EE99-F1
#
_cell.length_a   1.000
_cell.length_b   1.000
_cell.length_c   1.000
_cell.angle_alpha   90.00
_cell.angle_beta   90.00
_cell.angle_gamma   90.00
#
_symmetry.space_group_name_H-M   'P 1'
#
loop_
_entity.id
_entity.type
_entity.pdbx_description
1 polymer ?
#
loop_
_entity_poly.entity_id
_entity_poly.type
_entity_poly.pdbx_seq_one_letter_code
_entity_poly.pdbx_strand_id
1 'polypeptide(L)'
;AAAVRFWQQVGVTRVILSRELSLDEVQEIRQACPDTELEVFVHGALCIAYSGRCLLSGYFNHRDANQGSCTNSCRWDYQVGAGCGGEESTGVSQSGHRRHPQADAVYLLEEQERPGEFMPVFEDEMGTYIMNSKDLRAVEHVQRLVEIGIDCLKIEGRTKSFYYTARTTRVYREAIEDALAARPFRVELMSELESLASRGYTDGFLQRHETHELQNYRESASRSTRQQFVAEVSGYDSASGQLLLEVKNKIRVGDELELLTPDGSVSFRLAAMEDLQGAPMAEAPGGGYRVRISSPVADPRMGLIAKYL
;
A
#
# COMPACT_ATOMS: atom_id res chain seq x y z
N ALA A 1 24.07 12.45 2.46
CA ALA A 1 24.65 13.54 1.63
C ALA A 1 25.95 13.13 0.93
N ALA A 2 27.00 12.70 1.65
CA ALA A 2 28.30 12.38 1.04
C ALA A 2 28.22 11.36 -0.11
N ALA A 3 27.45 10.27 0.07
CA ALA A 3 27.22 9.27 -0.97
C ALA A 3 26.55 9.86 -2.22
N VAL A 4 25.57 10.76 -2.06
CA VAL A 4 24.89 11.42 -3.19
C VAL A 4 25.89 12.24 -4.01
N ARG A 5 26.70 13.07 -3.35
CA ARG A 5 27.74 13.87 -4.01
C ARG A 5 28.79 13.02 -4.73
N PHE A 6 29.18 11.90 -4.12
CA PHE A 6 30.10 10.96 -4.76
C PHE A 6 29.53 10.42 -6.07
N TRP A 7 28.27 9.97 -6.07
CA TRP A 7 27.62 9.45 -7.28
C TRP A 7 27.33 10.54 -8.32
N GLN A 8 27.05 11.76 -7.88
CA GLN A 8 26.91 12.92 -8.75
C GLN A 8 28.20 13.19 -9.56
N GLN A 9 29.38 13.05 -8.94
CA GLN A 9 30.67 13.24 -9.63
C GLN A 9 30.91 12.25 -10.77
N VAL A 10 30.29 11.07 -10.73
CA VAL A 10 30.36 10.07 -11.80
C VAL A 10 29.21 10.18 -12.80
N GLY A 11 28.38 11.23 -12.70
CA GLY A 11 27.32 11.57 -13.66
C GLY A 11 25.93 11.00 -13.34
N VAL A 12 25.69 10.46 -12.14
CA VAL A 12 24.35 10.03 -11.74
C VAL A 12 23.45 11.25 -11.54
N THR A 13 22.28 11.27 -12.19
CA THR A 13 21.34 12.41 -12.17
C THR A 13 20.25 12.29 -11.11
N ARG A 14 19.91 11.05 -10.70
CA ARG A 14 18.88 10.79 -9.69
C ARG A 14 19.32 9.74 -8.68
N VAL A 15 19.02 9.99 -7.40
CA VAL A 15 19.25 9.05 -6.31
C VAL A 15 17.93 8.74 -5.60
N ILE A 16 17.64 7.45 -5.45
CA ILE A 16 16.53 6.96 -4.63
C ILE A 16 17.02 6.89 -3.19
N LEU A 17 16.35 7.63 -2.31
CA LEU A 17 16.68 7.67 -0.90
C LEU A 17 16.24 6.38 -0.18
N SER A 18 16.97 6.04 0.88
CA SER A 18 16.65 4.91 1.75
C SER A 18 15.31 5.14 2.45
N ARG A 19 14.54 4.07 2.64
CA ARG A 19 13.19 4.12 3.26
C ARG A 19 13.25 4.34 4.78
N GLU A 20 14.46 4.30 5.34
CA GLU A 20 14.78 4.38 6.75
C GLU A 20 15.13 5.82 7.21
N LEU A 21 15.08 6.79 6.30
CA LEU A 21 15.38 8.19 6.58
C LEU A 21 14.15 8.94 7.10
N SER A 22 14.35 9.82 8.09
CA SER A 22 13.33 10.79 8.52
C SER A 22 13.18 11.96 7.56
N LEU A 23 12.08 12.71 7.65
CA LEU A 23 11.88 13.93 6.85
C LEU A 23 13.00 14.96 7.06
N ASP A 24 13.54 15.07 8.28
CA ASP A 24 14.64 15.98 8.59
C ASP A 24 15.95 15.54 7.92
N GLU A 25 16.28 14.24 7.98
CA GLU A 25 17.45 13.68 7.29
C GLU A 25 17.32 13.82 5.77
N VAL A 26 16.12 13.61 5.22
CA VAL A 26 15.80 13.86 3.80
C VAL A 26 16.04 15.33 3.45
N GLN A 27 15.58 16.27 4.28
CA GLN A 27 15.83 17.70 4.08
C GLN A 27 17.33 18.01 4.09
N GLU A 28 18.08 17.52 5.06
CA GLU A 28 19.53 17.73 5.14
C GLU A 28 20.24 17.24 3.87
N ILE A 29 19.86 16.07 3.35
CA ILE A 29 20.43 15.52 2.11
C ILE A 29 20.13 16.42 0.91
N ARG A 30 18.87 16.86 0.75
CA ARG A 30 18.44 17.76 -0.32
C ARG A 30 19.18 19.09 -0.31
N GLN A 31 19.28 19.73 0.86
CA GLN A 31 20.00 21.00 1.00
C GLN A 31 21.49 20.84 0.73
N ALA A 32 22.06 19.69 1.09
CA ALA A 32 23.46 19.38 0.80
C ALA A 32 23.74 19.05 -0.68
N CYS A 33 22.71 18.63 -1.44
CA CYS A 33 22.86 18.11 -2.80
C CYS A 33 21.81 18.74 -3.75
N PRO A 34 21.80 20.07 -3.94
CA PRO A 34 20.73 20.79 -4.64
C PRO A 34 20.64 20.49 -6.15
N ASP A 35 21.70 19.95 -6.76
CA ASP A 35 21.73 19.70 -8.22
C ASP A 35 21.46 18.23 -8.59
N THR A 36 21.17 17.35 -7.63
CA THR A 36 20.84 15.94 -7.89
C THR A 36 19.35 15.70 -7.64
N GLU A 37 18.67 14.98 -8.53
CA GLU A 37 17.28 14.62 -8.30
C GLU A 37 17.16 13.59 -7.17
N LEU A 38 16.22 13.79 -6.25
CA LEU A 38 15.94 12.88 -5.14
C LEU A 38 14.56 12.24 -5.27
N GLU A 39 14.52 10.92 -5.09
CA GLU A 39 13.30 10.13 -5.12
C GLU A 39 13.03 9.51 -3.73
N VAL A 40 11.80 9.69 -3.21
CA VAL A 40 11.38 9.21 -1.89
C VAL A 40 10.22 8.22 -2.02
N PHE A 41 10.32 7.07 -1.35
CA PHE A 41 9.23 6.10 -1.27
C PHE A 41 8.16 6.57 -0.29
N VAL A 42 6.91 6.69 -0.76
CA VAL A 42 5.81 7.29 0.02
C VAL A 42 4.63 6.35 0.25
N HIS A 43 4.51 5.26 -0.52
CA HIS A 43 3.35 4.39 -0.38
C HIS A 43 3.61 2.94 -0.78
N GLY A 44 3.14 2.02 0.05
CA GLY A 44 3.15 0.58 -0.23
C GLY A 44 3.83 -0.25 0.85
N ALA A 45 4.13 -1.51 0.53
CA ALA A 45 4.62 -2.45 1.53
C ALA A 45 5.98 -2.02 2.12
N LEU A 46 6.03 -1.84 3.45
CA LEU A 46 7.29 -1.70 4.17
C LEU A 46 7.97 -3.06 4.29
N CYS A 47 9.28 -3.05 4.10
CA CYS A 47 10.10 -4.23 4.26
C CYS A 47 10.35 -4.49 5.75
N ILE A 48 10.32 -5.76 6.12
CA ILE A 48 10.74 -6.27 7.42
C ILE A 48 12.25 -6.09 7.68
N ALA A 49 13.03 -6.22 6.62
CA ALA A 49 14.48 -6.13 6.65
C ALA A 49 14.93 -4.88 5.88
N TYR A 50 16.11 -4.36 6.22
CA TYR A 50 16.78 -3.34 5.43
C TYR A 50 16.71 -3.68 3.94
N SER A 51 16.27 -2.70 3.13
CA SER A 51 16.06 -2.89 1.70
C SER A 51 17.30 -3.52 1.05
N GLY A 52 17.10 -4.65 0.35
CA GLY A 52 18.21 -5.39 -0.28
C GLY A 52 18.81 -6.52 0.56
N ARG A 53 18.33 -6.76 1.78
CA ARG A 53 18.85 -7.82 2.69
C ARG A 53 17.83 -8.90 3.04
N CYS A 54 16.66 -8.90 2.40
CA CYS A 54 15.63 -9.89 2.67
C CYS A 54 15.92 -11.20 1.94
N LEU A 55 16.31 -12.24 2.68
CA LEU A 55 16.52 -13.60 2.14
C LEU A 55 15.26 -14.48 2.22
N LEU A 56 14.21 -14.05 2.93
CA LEU A 56 13.03 -14.87 3.20
C LEU A 56 12.34 -15.33 1.91
N SER A 57 12.10 -14.41 0.97
CA SER A 57 11.43 -14.75 -0.29
C SER A 57 12.26 -15.73 -1.13
N GLY A 58 13.59 -15.57 -1.13
CA GLY A 58 14.51 -16.46 -1.84
C GLY A 58 14.58 -17.84 -1.20
N TYR A 59 14.57 -17.89 0.13
CA TYR A 59 14.58 -19.13 0.89
C TYR A 59 13.28 -19.94 0.70
N PHE A 60 12.11 -19.30 0.86
CA PHE A 60 10.84 -20.02 0.79
C PHE A 60 10.38 -20.32 -0.63
N ASN A 61 10.59 -19.41 -1.58
CA ASN A 61 9.98 -19.53 -2.91
C ASN A 61 10.99 -19.59 -4.05
N HIS A 62 12.29 -19.61 -3.75
CA HIS A 62 13.34 -19.45 -4.75
C HIS A 62 13.16 -18.19 -5.60
N ARG A 63 12.54 -17.15 -5.02
CA ARG A 63 12.29 -15.85 -5.64
C ARG A 63 13.06 -14.76 -4.92
N ASP A 64 14.13 -14.30 -5.54
CA ASP A 64 15.01 -13.28 -4.97
C ASP A 64 14.31 -11.91 -4.86
N ALA A 65 14.17 -11.41 -3.63
CA ALA A 65 13.62 -10.09 -3.35
C ALA A 65 14.50 -8.96 -3.90
N ASN A 66 15.82 -9.17 -3.98
CA ASN A 66 16.81 -8.21 -4.47
C ASN A 66 16.79 -8.07 -6.00
N GLN A 67 16.31 -9.10 -6.71
CA GLN A 67 16.02 -9.05 -8.15
C GLN A 67 14.59 -8.60 -8.44
N GLY A 68 13.91 -8.06 -7.43
CA GLY A 68 12.57 -7.55 -7.55
C GLY A 68 11.49 -8.62 -7.72
N SER A 69 11.75 -9.87 -7.33
CA SER A 69 10.79 -10.96 -7.42
C SER A 69 10.14 -11.33 -6.08
N CYS A 70 10.27 -10.45 -5.06
CA CYS A 70 9.75 -10.66 -3.70
C CYS A 70 8.28 -11.11 -3.71
N THR A 71 7.98 -12.19 -2.99
CA THR A 71 6.62 -12.73 -2.79
C THR A 71 5.92 -12.20 -1.55
N ASN A 72 6.57 -11.30 -0.80
CA ASN A 72 6.13 -10.84 0.51
C ASN A 72 5.94 -12.00 1.50
N SER A 73 6.89 -12.94 1.58
CA SER A 73 6.77 -14.08 2.50
C SER A 73 6.67 -13.69 3.97
N CYS A 74 7.27 -12.57 4.39
CA CYS A 74 7.06 -11.98 5.73
C CYS A 74 5.62 -11.51 6.02
N ARG A 75 4.70 -11.77 5.09
CA ARG A 75 3.31 -11.40 5.14
C ARG A 75 2.40 -12.61 4.94
N TRP A 76 2.89 -13.83 4.88
CA TRP A 76 1.99 -14.97 4.76
C TRP A 76 1.19 -15.24 6.04
N ASP A 77 0.23 -16.15 5.95
CA ASP A 77 -0.57 -16.54 7.11
C ASP A 77 0.23 -17.56 7.93
N TYR A 78 0.65 -17.11 9.11
CA TYR A 78 1.44 -17.90 10.05
C TYR A 78 0.62 -18.18 11.30
N GLN A 79 0.57 -19.45 11.70
CA GLN A 79 0.02 -19.86 12.98
C GLN A 79 1.13 -19.91 14.01
N VAL A 80 0.88 -19.32 15.18
CA VAL A 80 1.82 -19.35 16.31
C VAL A 80 1.51 -20.56 17.18
N GLY A 81 2.44 -21.51 17.21
CA GLY A 81 2.45 -22.62 18.14
C GLY A 81 3.37 -22.37 19.33
N ALA A 82 3.04 -22.94 20.50
CA ALA A 82 3.97 -23.01 21.61
C ALA A 82 5.06 -24.05 21.30
N GLY A 83 6.33 -23.68 21.42
CA GLY A 83 7.42 -24.65 21.34
C GLY A 83 7.41 -25.59 22.54
N CYS A 84 7.46 -26.90 22.30
CA CYS A 84 7.63 -27.89 23.36
C CYS A 84 9.09 -27.89 23.85
N GLY A 85 9.38 -27.15 24.92
CA GLY A 85 10.55 -27.33 25.80
C GLY A 85 11.94 -27.15 25.17
N GLY A 86 12.67 -26.15 25.63
CA GLY A 86 14.12 -26.04 25.38
C GLY A 86 14.64 -24.66 25.74
N GLU A 87 15.41 -24.61 26.84
CA GLU A 87 16.24 -23.53 27.39
C GLU A 87 15.69 -22.09 27.30
N GLU A 88 15.45 -21.50 28.47
CA GLU A 88 15.23 -20.05 28.63
C GLU A 88 16.25 -19.29 27.77
N SER A 89 15.78 -18.46 26.83
CA SER A 89 16.68 -17.58 26.12
C SER A 89 17.31 -16.64 27.14
N THR A 90 18.62 -16.78 27.40
CA THR A 90 19.38 -15.95 28.35
C THR A 90 19.69 -14.57 27.77
N GLY A 91 18.74 -13.98 27.04
CA GLY A 91 18.84 -12.65 26.45
C GLY A 91 18.80 -11.59 27.54
N VAL A 92 19.96 -11.28 28.10
CA VAL A 92 20.12 -10.15 29.03
C VAL A 92 19.78 -8.86 28.26
N SER A 93 18.68 -8.20 28.65
CA SER A 93 18.36 -6.82 28.25
C SER A 93 19.56 -5.92 28.57
N GLN A 94 20.21 -5.38 27.55
CA GLN A 94 21.32 -4.42 27.70
C GLN A 94 20.82 -3.00 27.96
N SER A 95 19.52 -2.74 27.81
CA SER A 95 18.94 -1.39 27.80
C SER A 95 18.08 -1.04 29.03
N GLY A 96 17.96 -1.91 30.03
CA GLY A 96 17.29 -1.59 31.30
C GLY A 96 15.76 -1.45 31.22
N HIS A 97 15.16 -1.68 30.04
CA HIS A 97 13.71 -1.78 29.89
C HIS A 97 13.20 -3.17 30.30
N ARG A 98 12.10 -3.20 31.06
CA ARG A 98 11.49 -4.44 31.55
C ARG A 98 10.73 -5.12 30.40
N ARG A 99 11.25 -6.24 29.89
CA ARG A 99 10.58 -7.07 28.87
C ARG A 99 9.30 -7.70 29.41
N HIS A 100 8.37 -8.01 28.51
CA HIS A 100 7.17 -8.76 28.85
C HIS A 100 7.55 -10.20 29.23
N PRO A 101 6.99 -10.80 30.30
CA PRO A 101 7.39 -12.14 30.77
C PRO A 101 7.21 -13.28 29.74
N GLN A 102 6.37 -13.06 28.72
CA GLN A 102 6.16 -14.03 27.63
C GLN A 102 7.17 -13.89 26.48
N ALA A 103 7.96 -12.81 26.43
CA ALA A 103 8.94 -12.58 25.36
C ALA A 103 10.15 -13.55 25.41
N ASP A 104 10.35 -14.23 26.53
CA ASP A 104 11.43 -15.20 26.73
C ASP A 104 11.02 -16.64 26.38
N ALA A 105 9.76 -16.85 25.96
CA ALA A 105 9.25 -18.15 25.54
C ALA A 105 9.65 -18.45 24.09
N VAL A 106 9.84 -19.75 23.80
CA VAL A 106 10.07 -20.22 22.42
C VAL A 106 8.73 -20.33 21.70
N TYR A 107 8.60 -19.57 20.61
CA TYR A 107 7.47 -19.64 19.71
C TYR A 107 7.88 -20.26 18.38
N LEU A 108 6.99 -21.07 17.82
CA LEU A 108 7.12 -21.67 16.50
C LEU A 108 6.06 -21.08 15.58
N LEU A 109 6.46 -20.73 14.36
CA LEU A 109 5.54 -20.39 13.29
C LEU A 109 5.36 -21.59 12.36
N GLU A 110 4.11 -21.85 12.00
CA GLU A 110 3.73 -22.77 10.95
C GLU A 110 3.01 -21.98 9.85
N GLU A 111 3.41 -22.15 8.60
CA GLU A 111 2.79 -21.48 7.46
C GLU A 111 1.66 -22.36 6.89
N GLN A 112 0.57 -21.75 6.46
CA GLN A 112 -0.65 -22.45 6.06
C GLN A 112 -0.45 -23.47 4.91
N GLU A 113 0.37 -23.15 3.91
CA GLU A 113 0.67 -24.03 2.79
C GLU A 113 1.80 -25.05 3.08
N ARG A 114 2.41 -24.99 4.28
CA ARG A 114 3.51 -25.87 4.72
C ARG A 114 3.24 -26.53 6.08
N PRO A 115 2.18 -27.35 6.19
CA PRO A 115 1.83 -28.01 7.44
C PRO A 115 2.96 -28.94 7.91
N GLY A 116 3.35 -28.82 9.18
CA GLY A 116 4.43 -29.57 9.83
C GLY A 116 5.82 -28.95 9.71
N GLU A 117 6.01 -27.87 8.94
CA GLU A 117 7.27 -27.13 8.85
C GLU A 117 7.30 -25.99 9.88
N PHE A 118 7.83 -26.28 11.07
CA PHE A 118 7.92 -25.29 12.16
C PHE A 118 9.18 -24.43 12.08
N MET A 119 9.01 -23.12 12.20
CA MET A 119 10.09 -22.13 12.20
C MET A 119 10.19 -21.43 13.55
N PRO A 120 11.33 -21.50 14.25
CA PRO A 120 11.50 -20.78 15.50
C PRO A 120 11.51 -19.28 15.24
N VAL A 121 10.81 -18.54 16.10
CA VAL A 121 10.81 -17.08 16.10
C VAL A 121 11.39 -16.57 17.40
N PHE A 122 12.30 -15.62 17.23
CA PHE A 122 12.97 -14.94 18.32
C PHE A 122 12.58 -13.45 18.31
N GLU A 123 12.49 -12.88 19.50
CA GLU A 123 12.31 -11.44 19.71
C GLU A 123 13.61 -10.90 20.31
N ASP A 124 14.17 -9.85 19.71
CA ASP A 124 15.28 -9.10 20.31
C ASP A 124 14.75 -7.83 21.03
N GLU A 125 15.63 -6.91 21.41
CA GLU A 125 15.24 -5.66 22.08
C GLU A 125 14.35 -4.75 21.21
N MET A 126 14.33 -4.98 19.90
CA MET A 126 13.62 -4.17 18.91
C MET A 126 12.37 -4.88 18.35
N GLY A 127 12.05 -6.08 18.85
CA GLY A 127 10.82 -6.81 18.56
C GLY A 127 10.99 -8.02 17.63
N THR A 128 9.88 -8.71 17.35
CA THR A 128 9.83 -9.77 16.34
C THR A 128 9.47 -9.21 14.97
N TYR A 129 10.25 -9.59 13.97
CA TYR A 129 10.17 -9.00 12.63
C TYR A 129 9.18 -9.73 11.70
N ILE A 130 9.01 -11.06 11.82
CA ILE A 130 8.45 -11.93 10.74
C ILE A 130 6.97 -11.72 10.40
N MET A 131 6.16 -11.03 11.22
CA MET A 131 4.70 -11.04 11.06
C MET A 131 4.01 -9.68 10.88
N ASN A 132 4.75 -8.57 10.77
CA ASN A 132 4.20 -7.33 11.35
C ASN A 132 4.26 -6.06 10.49
N SER A 133 4.83 -6.10 9.28
CA SER A 133 4.99 -4.89 8.48
C SER A 133 3.64 -4.33 7.97
N LYS A 134 3.24 -3.16 8.48
CA LYS A 134 2.20 -2.30 7.90
C LYS A 134 2.61 -1.78 6.51
N ASP A 135 1.68 -1.16 5.80
CA ASP A 135 1.98 -0.41 4.58
C ASP A 135 2.38 1.02 4.94
N LEU A 136 3.36 1.59 4.22
CA LEU A 136 3.65 3.01 4.27
C LEU A 136 2.50 3.78 3.62
N ARG A 137 2.05 4.85 4.26
CA ARG A 137 1.26 5.92 3.65
C ARG A 137 1.81 7.24 4.16
N ALA A 138 2.32 8.06 3.24
CA ALA A 138 2.90 9.35 3.56
C ALA A 138 2.18 10.50 2.83
N VAL A 139 0.89 10.35 2.56
CA VAL A 139 0.12 11.35 1.79
C VAL A 139 0.00 12.66 2.58
N GLU A 140 -0.10 12.58 3.90
CA GLU A 140 -0.09 13.68 4.86
C GLU A 140 1.24 14.47 4.85
N HIS A 141 2.33 13.81 4.44
CA HIS A 141 3.67 14.42 4.41
C HIS A 141 4.03 15.01 3.04
N VAL A 142 3.13 14.94 2.05
CA VAL A 142 3.38 15.44 0.69
C VAL A 142 3.69 16.92 0.69
N GLN A 143 2.96 17.73 1.47
CA GLN A 143 3.24 19.17 1.59
C GLN A 143 4.69 19.41 2.04
N ARG A 144 5.13 18.70 3.09
CA ARG A 144 6.49 18.82 3.61
C ARG A 144 7.54 18.36 2.60
N LEU A 145 7.30 17.28 1.86
CA LEU A 145 8.20 16.78 0.81
C LEU A 145 8.33 17.77 -0.36
N VAL A 146 7.25 18.45 -0.73
CA VAL A 146 7.25 19.54 -1.73
C VAL A 146 8.07 20.73 -1.22
N GLU A 147 7.86 21.16 0.03
CA GLU A 147 8.63 22.26 0.66
C GLU A 147 10.12 21.95 0.75
N ILE A 148 10.49 20.69 1.01
CA ILE A 148 11.88 20.24 0.99
C ILE A 148 12.48 20.39 -0.41
N GLY A 149 11.70 20.14 -1.46
CA GLY A 149 12.17 20.14 -2.86
C GLY A 149 12.51 18.74 -3.38
N ILE A 150 11.73 17.73 -2.99
CA ILE A 150 11.86 16.37 -3.53
C ILE A 150 11.29 16.30 -4.95
N ASP A 151 12.04 15.69 -5.86
CA ASP A 151 11.74 15.69 -7.30
C ASP A 151 10.78 14.56 -7.69
N CYS A 152 10.79 13.44 -6.97
CA CYS A 152 10.03 12.25 -7.32
C CYS A 152 9.46 11.55 -6.08
N LEU A 153 8.16 11.25 -6.11
CA LEU A 153 7.50 10.39 -5.14
C LEU A 153 7.32 8.99 -5.74
N LYS A 154 7.75 7.96 -5.01
CA LYS A 154 7.71 6.57 -5.44
C LYS A 154 6.61 5.79 -4.72
N ILE A 155 5.79 5.09 -5.50
CA ILE A 155 4.69 4.24 -5.04
C ILE A 155 4.96 2.79 -5.45
N GLU A 156 4.68 1.83 -4.55
CA GLU A 156 4.77 0.39 -4.85
C GLU A 156 3.60 -0.05 -5.73
N GLY A 157 3.90 -0.40 -6.99
CA GLY A 157 2.91 -0.96 -7.92
C GLY A 157 3.11 -2.45 -8.20
N ARG A 158 4.25 -3.05 -7.80
CA ARG A 158 4.54 -4.45 -8.13
C ARG A 158 3.53 -5.33 -7.39
N THR A 159 2.89 -6.26 -8.13
CA THR A 159 1.80 -7.13 -7.65
C THR A 159 0.51 -6.42 -7.21
N LYS A 160 0.36 -5.12 -7.46
CA LYS A 160 -0.88 -4.39 -7.13
C LYS A 160 -1.83 -4.39 -8.32
N SER A 161 -3.13 -4.30 -8.04
CA SER A 161 -4.14 -4.18 -9.11
C SER A 161 -4.01 -2.82 -9.81
N PHE A 162 -4.47 -2.73 -11.05
CA PHE A 162 -4.53 -1.44 -11.75
C PHE A 162 -5.42 -0.43 -11.02
N TYR A 163 -6.49 -0.88 -10.35
CA TYR A 163 -7.31 -0.04 -9.48
C TYR A 163 -6.52 0.56 -8.31
N TYR A 164 -5.68 -0.23 -7.64
CA TYR A 164 -4.79 0.27 -6.60
C TYR A 164 -3.86 1.37 -7.15
N THR A 165 -3.22 1.12 -8.29
CA THR A 165 -2.32 2.10 -8.93
C THR A 165 -3.07 3.37 -9.33
N ALA A 166 -4.25 3.25 -9.94
CA ALA A 166 -5.06 4.40 -10.35
C ALA A 166 -5.49 5.25 -9.13
N ARG A 167 -6.02 4.61 -8.08
CA ARG A 167 -6.45 5.31 -6.86
C ARG A 167 -5.28 5.99 -6.17
N THR A 168 -4.19 5.27 -5.93
CA THR A 168 -3.01 5.80 -5.22
C THR A 168 -2.40 6.97 -5.99
N THR A 169 -2.13 6.82 -7.28
CA THR A 169 -1.52 7.88 -8.09
C THR A 169 -2.40 9.12 -8.20
N ARG A 170 -3.72 8.98 -8.31
CA ARG A 170 -4.64 10.12 -8.26
C ARG A 170 -4.54 10.86 -6.94
N VAL A 171 -4.65 10.15 -5.81
CA VAL A 171 -4.61 10.77 -4.48
C VAL A 171 -3.30 11.53 -4.25
N TYR A 172 -2.16 10.94 -4.62
CA TYR A 172 -0.87 11.62 -4.49
C TYR A 172 -0.73 12.81 -5.44
N ARG A 173 -1.26 12.73 -6.67
CA ARG A 173 -1.31 13.88 -7.60
C ARG A 173 -2.11 15.03 -6.98
N GLU A 174 -3.28 14.74 -6.45
CA GLU A 174 -4.13 15.74 -5.79
C GLU A 174 -3.42 16.39 -4.59
N ALA A 175 -2.74 15.61 -3.75
CA ALA A 175 -1.96 16.14 -2.64
C ALA A 175 -0.78 17.03 -3.11
N ILE A 176 -0.11 16.66 -4.21
CA ILE A 176 0.96 17.48 -4.82
C ILE A 176 0.38 18.79 -5.35
N GLU A 177 -0.73 18.74 -6.08
CA GLU A 177 -1.39 19.93 -6.65
C GLU A 177 -1.86 20.88 -5.54
N ASP A 178 -2.41 20.34 -4.44
CA ASP A 178 -2.77 21.12 -3.25
C ASP A 178 -1.55 21.79 -2.62
N ALA A 179 -0.46 21.04 -2.42
CA ALA A 179 0.78 21.57 -1.86
C ALA A 179 1.42 22.67 -2.73
N LEU A 180 1.50 22.47 -4.05
CA LEU A 180 2.03 23.46 -5.01
C LEU A 180 1.18 24.73 -5.06
N ALA A 181 -0.13 24.61 -4.87
CA ALA A 181 -1.07 25.73 -4.79
C ALA A 181 -1.15 26.37 -3.39
N ALA A 182 -0.32 25.93 -2.43
CA ALA A 182 -0.36 26.34 -1.03
C ALA A 182 -1.75 26.19 -0.37
N ARG A 183 -2.51 25.18 -0.80
CA ARG A 183 -3.79 24.81 -0.18
C ARG A 183 -3.55 23.92 1.04
N PRO A 184 -4.38 24.02 2.09
CA PRO A 184 -4.27 23.13 3.23
C PRO A 184 -4.51 21.67 2.82
N PHE A 185 -3.83 20.75 3.49
CA PHE A 185 -4.00 19.32 3.26
C PHE A 185 -5.45 18.86 3.51
N ARG A 186 -6.00 18.12 2.56
CA ARG A 186 -7.32 17.48 2.66
C ARG A 186 -7.22 16.12 3.33
N VAL A 187 -7.71 16.04 4.58
CA VAL A 187 -7.67 14.82 5.40
C VAL A 187 -8.44 13.66 4.75
N GLU A 188 -9.41 13.97 3.89
CA GLU A 188 -10.21 12.99 3.15
C GLU A 188 -9.33 12.10 2.26
N LEU A 189 -8.22 12.61 1.74
CA LEU A 189 -7.26 11.86 0.91
C LEU A 189 -6.68 10.65 1.66
N MET A 190 -6.52 10.73 2.98
CA MET A 190 -6.11 9.61 3.80
C MET A 190 -7.17 8.51 3.81
N SER A 191 -8.44 8.92 3.93
CA SER A 191 -9.59 8.01 3.98
C SER A 191 -9.83 7.29 2.65
N GLU A 192 -9.50 7.94 1.53
CA GLU A 192 -9.53 7.32 0.21
C GLU A 192 -8.49 6.21 0.05
N LEU A 193 -7.29 6.39 0.59
CA LEU A 193 -6.27 5.34 0.59
C LEU A 193 -6.60 4.19 1.54
N GLU A 194 -7.31 4.46 2.64
CA GLU A 194 -7.86 3.44 3.55
C GLU A 194 -8.93 2.55 2.91
N SER A 195 -9.51 2.95 1.79
CA SER A 195 -10.43 2.09 1.04
C SER A 195 -9.71 1.01 0.21
N LEU A 196 -8.37 1.12 0.08
CA LEU A 196 -7.56 0.11 -0.59
C LEU A 196 -7.19 -1.03 0.36
N ALA A 197 -7.11 -2.23 -0.20
CA ALA A 197 -6.67 -3.40 0.55
C ALA A 197 -5.23 -3.22 1.05
N SER A 198 -5.08 -3.14 2.38
CA SER A 198 -3.81 -2.91 3.09
C SER A 198 -3.80 -3.67 4.42
N ARG A 199 -2.65 -3.71 5.09
CA ARG A 199 -2.51 -4.27 6.45
C ARG A 199 -2.48 -3.18 7.51
N GLY A 200 -3.23 -2.11 7.29
CA GLY A 200 -3.11 -0.87 8.03
C GLY A 200 -1.91 -0.03 7.56
N TYR A 201 -1.95 1.26 7.90
CA TYR A 201 -0.97 2.23 7.48
C TYR A 201 -0.10 2.73 8.64
N THR A 202 1.09 3.18 8.27
CA THR A 202 2.05 3.84 9.14
C THR A 202 2.87 4.86 8.32
N ASP A 203 3.45 5.84 9.01
CA ASP A 203 4.37 6.82 8.44
C ASP A 203 5.80 6.27 8.31
N GLY A 204 6.05 5.06 8.82
CA GLY A 204 7.35 4.42 8.80
C GLY A 204 8.39 5.28 9.52
N PHE A 205 9.54 5.51 8.86
CA PHE A 205 10.64 6.29 9.42
C PHE A 205 10.55 7.79 9.18
N LEU A 206 9.60 8.24 8.33
CA LEU A 206 9.46 9.65 7.95
C LEU A 206 9.18 10.54 9.18
N GLN A 207 8.41 10.01 10.13
CA GLN A 207 8.27 10.55 11.47
C GLN A 207 8.67 9.50 12.49
N ARG A 208 9.64 9.80 13.35
CA ARG A 208 10.09 8.88 14.39
C ARG A 208 9.01 8.77 15.47
N HIS A 209 8.39 7.59 15.56
CA HIS A 209 7.43 7.21 16.59
C HIS A 209 7.95 6.03 17.41
N GLU A 210 7.34 5.75 18.57
CA GLU A 210 7.63 4.55 19.36
C GLU A 210 7.21 3.27 18.62
N THR A 211 8.01 2.21 18.76
CA THR A 211 8.00 0.97 17.93
C THR A 211 6.66 0.22 17.90
N HIS A 212 5.82 0.35 18.93
CA HIS A 212 4.56 -0.39 19.06
C HIS A 212 3.44 0.05 18.10
N GLU A 213 3.47 1.30 17.60
CA GLU A 213 2.40 1.82 16.72
C GLU A 213 2.62 1.48 15.24
N LEU A 214 3.82 1.02 14.87
CA LEU A 214 4.21 0.72 13.47
C LEU A 214 3.76 -0.66 12.99
N GLN A 215 3.11 -1.43 13.86
CA GLN A 215 2.98 -2.88 13.77
C GLN A 215 1.50 -3.31 13.80
N ASN A 216 1.07 -4.23 12.93
CA ASN A 216 -0.29 -4.78 12.92
C ASN A 216 -0.35 -6.16 13.59
N TYR A 217 -0.87 -6.19 14.82
CA TYR A 217 -0.98 -7.40 15.64
C TYR A 217 -2.30 -8.17 15.50
N ARG A 218 -3.26 -7.68 14.70
CA ARG A 218 -4.63 -8.24 14.66
C ARG A 218 -4.98 -8.93 13.34
N GLU A 219 -4.36 -8.53 12.23
CA GLU A 219 -4.75 -9.01 10.90
C GLU A 219 -3.55 -9.36 10.01
N SER A 220 -3.51 -10.59 9.50
CA SER A 220 -2.44 -11.12 8.65
C SER A 220 -2.74 -10.99 7.15
N ALA A 221 -3.81 -10.31 6.72
CA ALA A 221 -4.20 -10.20 5.32
C ALA A 221 -4.58 -8.77 4.93
N SER A 222 -4.26 -8.37 3.70
CA SER A 222 -4.72 -7.10 3.15
C SER A 222 -6.22 -7.18 2.86
N ARG A 223 -7.03 -6.39 3.57
CA ARG A 223 -8.49 -6.36 3.40
C ARG A 223 -8.94 -4.97 3.00
N SER A 224 -9.93 -4.89 2.11
CA SER A 224 -10.67 -3.64 1.92
C SER A 224 -11.86 -3.62 2.88
N THR A 225 -11.99 -2.55 3.65
CA THR A 225 -13.03 -2.39 4.67
C THR A 225 -14.11 -1.40 4.27
N ARG A 226 -13.88 -0.54 3.26
CA ARG A 226 -14.82 0.51 2.85
C ARG A 226 -15.35 0.39 1.43
N GLN A 227 -14.53 -0.10 0.49
CA GLN A 227 -14.89 -0.13 -0.92
C GLN A 227 -14.36 -1.34 -1.66
N GLN A 228 -15.17 -1.92 -2.53
CA GLN A 228 -14.74 -3.01 -3.40
C GLN A 228 -14.68 -2.51 -4.84
N PHE A 229 -13.56 -2.72 -5.54
CA PHE A 229 -13.51 -2.51 -6.98
C PHE A 229 -14.45 -3.50 -7.68
N VAL A 230 -15.38 -3.01 -8.49
CA VAL A 230 -16.44 -3.85 -9.09
C VAL A 230 -16.46 -3.87 -10.61
N ALA A 231 -16.05 -2.81 -11.32
CA ALA A 231 -16.07 -2.79 -12.77
C ALA A 231 -15.09 -1.80 -13.40
N GLU A 232 -14.73 -2.06 -14.66
CA GLU A 232 -13.98 -1.15 -15.52
C GLU A 232 -14.90 -0.54 -16.58
N VAL A 233 -14.75 0.75 -16.88
CA VAL A 233 -15.42 1.37 -18.03
C VAL A 233 -14.70 0.96 -19.30
N SER A 234 -15.32 0.06 -20.06
CA SER A 234 -14.81 -0.44 -21.34
C SER A 234 -15.28 0.38 -22.55
N GLY A 235 -16.28 1.24 -22.37
CA GLY A 235 -16.78 2.13 -23.41
C GLY A 235 -17.78 3.15 -22.89
N TYR A 236 -18.01 4.19 -23.69
CA TYR A 236 -19.00 5.23 -23.42
C TYR A 236 -19.70 5.61 -24.73
N ASP A 237 -21.03 5.59 -24.72
CA ASP A 237 -21.84 6.09 -25.82
C ASP A 237 -22.31 7.51 -25.51
N SER A 238 -21.68 8.48 -26.17
CA SER A 238 -22.01 9.90 -26.02
C SER A 238 -23.42 10.29 -26.49
N ALA A 239 -24.04 9.51 -27.38
CA ALA A 239 -25.39 9.80 -27.89
C ALA A 239 -26.47 9.40 -26.89
N SER A 240 -26.31 8.26 -26.22
CA SER A 240 -27.24 7.75 -25.21
C SER A 240 -26.86 8.09 -23.77
N GLY A 241 -25.62 8.53 -23.53
CA GLY A 241 -25.08 8.80 -22.20
C GLY A 241 -24.79 7.53 -21.40
N GLN A 242 -24.69 6.36 -22.03
CA GLN A 242 -24.49 5.08 -21.35
C GLN A 242 -23.01 4.67 -21.27
N LEU A 243 -22.62 4.15 -20.11
CA LEU A 243 -21.34 3.47 -19.88
C LEU A 243 -21.49 1.99 -20.23
N LEU A 244 -20.50 1.44 -20.92
CA LEU A 244 -20.32 0.00 -21.04
C LEU A 244 -19.29 -0.46 -20.01
N LEU A 245 -19.74 -1.29 -19.08
CA LEU A 245 -18.93 -1.78 -17.96
C LEU A 245 -18.49 -3.23 -18.17
N GLU A 246 -17.24 -3.53 -17.85
CA GLU A 246 -16.77 -4.89 -17.66
C GLU A 246 -16.69 -5.21 -16.16
N VAL A 247 -17.66 -5.99 -15.69
CA VAL A 247 -17.91 -6.28 -14.27
C VAL A 247 -16.96 -7.36 -13.77
N LYS A 248 -16.17 -7.03 -12.75
CA LYS A 248 -15.22 -7.93 -12.09
C LYS A 248 -15.82 -8.57 -10.84
N ASN A 249 -16.54 -7.81 -10.03
CA ASN A 249 -17.21 -8.26 -8.81
C ASN A 249 -18.70 -7.91 -8.83
N LYS A 250 -19.49 -8.56 -7.97
CA LYS A 250 -20.96 -8.42 -7.96
C LYS A 250 -21.45 -6.98 -7.77
N ILE A 251 -22.37 -6.56 -8.64
CA ILE A 251 -23.08 -5.27 -8.61
C ILE A 251 -24.59 -5.50 -8.66
N ARG A 252 -25.37 -4.71 -7.90
CA ARG A 252 -26.83 -4.72 -7.90
C ARG A 252 -27.40 -3.34 -8.12
N VAL A 253 -28.55 -3.26 -8.78
CA VAL A 253 -29.35 -2.04 -8.83
C VAL A 253 -29.69 -1.61 -7.40
N GLY A 254 -29.44 -0.34 -7.09
CA GLY A 254 -29.57 0.25 -5.77
C GLY A 254 -28.27 0.36 -4.97
N ASP A 255 -27.19 -0.30 -5.41
CA ASP A 255 -25.86 -0.16 -4.80
C ASP A 255 -25.35 1.30 -4.91
N GLU A 256 -24.66 1.77 -3.87
CA GLU A 256 -23.90 3.02 -3.90
C GLU A 256 -22.53 2.75 -4.54
N LEU A 257 -22.27 3.42 -5.65
CA LEU A 257 -21.08 3.27 -6.47
C LEU A 257 -20.28 4.56 -6.51
N GLU A 258 -19.00 4.44 -6.83
CA GLU A 258 -18.09 5.56 -7.10
C GLU A 258 -17.42 5.32 -8.45
N LEU A 259 -17.57 6.27 -9.37
CA LEU A 259 -16.83 6.33 -10.61
C LEU A 259 -15.56 7.14 -10.39
N LEU A 260 -14.41 6.46 -10.43
CA LEU A 260 -13.08 7.04 -10.40
C LEU A 260 -12.60 7.34 -11.82
N THR A 261 -12.18 8.57 -12.09
CA THR A 261 -11.58 9.03 -13.35
C THR A 261 -10.28 9.79 -13.08
N PRO A 262 -9.45 10.07 -14.10
CA PRO A 262 -8.27 10.94 -13.94
C PRO A 262 -8.59 12.33 -13.40
N ASP A 263 -9.78 12.86 -13.69
CA ASP A 263 -10.19 14.23 -13.35
C ASP A 263 -10.92 14.32 -11.99
N GLY A 264 -11.20 13.19 -11.35
CA GLY A 264 -11.87 13.15 -10.05
C GLY A 264 -12.73 11.91 -9.86
N SER A 265 -13.48 11.89 -8.76
CA SER A 265 -14.40 10.80 -8.43
C SER A 265 -15.81 11.32 -8.16
N VAL A 266 -16.81 10.54 -8.59
CA VAL A 266 -18.22 10.88 -8.39
C VAL A 266 -18.95 9.67 -7.81
N SER A 267 -19.59 9.87 -6.65
CA SER A 267 -20.47 8.89 -6.04
C SER A 267 -21.88 8.99 -6.62
N PHE A 268 -22.51 7.85 -6.88
CA PHE A 268 -23.86 7.77 -7.42
C PHE A 268 -24.54 6.45 -7.03
N ARG A 269 -25.86 6.48 -6.93
CA ARG A 269 -26.66 5.26 -6.72
C ARG A 269 -27.01 4.62 -8.05
N LEU A 270 -26.76 3.32 -8.20
CA LEU A 270 -27.08 2.61 -9.44
C LEU A 270 -28.60 2.48 -9.62
N ALA A 271 -29.19 3.31 -10.50
CA ALA A 271 -30.64 3.34 -10.69
C ALA A 271 -31.17 2.23 -11.61
N ALA A 272 -30.42 1.88 -12.66
CA ALA A 272 -30.78 0.87 -13.64
C ALA A 272 -29.52 0.28 -14.29
N MET A 273 -29.63 -0.95 -14.74
CA MET A 273 -28.57 -1.68 -15.43
C MET A 273 -29.19 -2.58 -16.50
N GLU A 274 -28.53 -2.68 -17.65
CA GLU A 274 -29.00 -3.44 -18.80
C GLU A 274 -27.89 -4.39 -19.29
N ASP A 275 -28.27 -5.49 -19.94
CA ASP A 275 -27.31 -6.33 -20.67
C ASP A 275 -26.92 -5.70 -22.03
N LEU A 276 -26.12 -6.42 -22.82
CA LEU A 276 -25.70 -5.97 -24.15
C LEU A 276 -26.85 -5.93 -25.17
N GLN A 277 -27.94 -6.65 -24.90
CA GLN A 277 -29.15 -6.72 -25.72
C GLN A 277 -30.19 -5.67 -25.32
N GLY A 278 -29.94 -4.91 -24.24
CA GLY A 278 -30.85 -3.88 -23.71
C GLY A 278 -31.93 -4.43 -22.78
N ALA A 279 -31.82 -5.69 -22.32
CA ALA A 279 -32.74 -6.22 -21.33
C ALA A 279 -32.33 -5.75 -19.92
N PRO A 280 -33.29 -5.36 -19.06
CA PRO A 280 -32.99 -4.89 -17.72
C PRO A 280 -32.43 -6.02 -16.84
N MET A 281 -31.41 -5.69 -16.05
CA MET A 281 -30.74 -6.59 -15.12
C MET A 281 -30.76 -6.00 -13.70
N ALA A 282 -31.19 -6.81 -12.73
CA ALA A 282 -31.16 -6.40 -11.32
C ALA A 282 -29.78 -6.64 -10.65
N GLU A 283 -29.05 -7.67 -11.12
CA GLU A 283 -27.77 -8.09 -10.56
C GLU A 283 -26.82 -8.53 -11.68
N ALA A 284 -25.56 -8.10 -11.60
CA ALA A 284 -24.45 -8.62 -12.38
C ALA A 284 -23.52 -9.39 -11.42
N PRO A 285 -23.32 -10.71 -11.60
CA PRO A 285 -22.66 -11.54 -10.60
C PRO A 285 -21.13 -11.34 -10.50
N GLY A 286 -20.49 -10.71 -11.49
CA GLY A 286 -19.03 -10.60 -11.61
C GLY A 286 -18.46 -11.49 -12.71
N GLY A 287 -17.12 -11.57 -12.82
CA GLY A 287 -16.46 -12.54 -13.72
C GLY A 287 -16.45 -12.17 -15.21
N GLY A 288 -16.38 -10.88 -15.56
CA GLY A 288 -16.27 -10.41 -16.95
C GLY A 288 -17.62 -10.15 -17.64
N TYR A 289 -18.73 -10.18 -16.89
CA TYR A 289 -20.03 -9.76 -17.41
C TYR A 289 -19.95 -8.33 -17.95
N ARG A 290 -20.65 -8.08 -19.06
CA ARG A 290 -20.73 -6.76 -19.67
C ARG A 290 -22.14 -6.21 -19.52
N VAL A 291 -22.24 -5.01 -18.97
CA VAL A 291 -23.51 -4.35 -18.69
C VAL A 291 -23.46 -2.89 -19.12
N ARG A 292 -24.63 -2.29 -19.37
CA ARG A 292 -24.79 -0.87 -19.61
C ARG A 292 -25.45 -0.19 -18.42
N ILE A 293 -24.95 0.99 -18.07
CA ILE A 293 -25.54 1.87 -17.04
C ILE A 293 -25.54 3.31 -17.53
N SER A 294 -26.38 4.19 -16.95
CA SER A 294 -26.29 5.63 -17.22
C SER A 294 -25.02 6.23 -16.61
N SER A 295 -24.31 7.05 -17.37
CA SER A 295 -23.10 7.73 -16.87
C SER A 295 -23.48 8.86 -15.91
N PRO A 296 -22.84 8.98 -14.72
CA PRO A 296 -23.01 10.13 -13.84
C PRO A 296 -22.23 11.37 -14.32
N VAL A 297 -21.35 11.23 -15.31
CA VAL A 297 -20.49 12.30 -15.84
C VAL A 297 -20.49 12.33 -17.36
N ALA A 298 -20.15 13.50 -17.94
CA ALA A 298 -20.09 13.68 -19.39
C ALA A 298 -18.85 13.06 -20.06
N ASP A 299 -17.74 12.92 -19.32
CA ASP A 299 -16.48 12.35 -19.82
C ASP A 299 -15.94 11.29 -18.84
N PRO A 300 -16.30 10.01 -19.01
CA PRO A 300 -15.91 8.92 -18.12
C PRO A 300 -14.64 8.19 -18.58
N ARG A 301 -13.71 8.87 -19.28
CA ARG A 301 -12.48 8.25 -19.80
C ARG A 301 -11.69 7.56 -18.69
N MET A 302 -11.19 6.35 -19.00
CA MET A 302 -10.42 5.52 -18.08
C MET A 302 -11.13 5.25 -16.75
N GLY A 303 -12.47 5.24 -16.77
CA GLY A 303 -13.30 5.10 -15.58
C GLY A 303 -13.15 3.75 -14.89
N LEU A 304 -13.01 3.75 -13.57
CA LEU A 304 -13.03 2.57 -12.71
C LEU A 304 -14.18 2.71 -11.72
N ILE A 305 -14.92 1.64 -11.47
CA ILE A 305 -16.06 1.66 -10.56
C ILE A 305 -15.74 0.87 -9.30
N ALA A 306 -15.92 1.52 -8.16
CA ALA A 306 -15.91 0.91 -6.84
C ALA A 306 -17.32 0.94 -6.24
N LYS A 307 -17.63 -0.03 -5.39
CA LYS A 307 -18.87 -0.14 -4.62
C LYS A 307 -18.57 0.08 -3.14
N TYR A 308 -19.37 0.89 -2.46
CA TYR A 308 -19.28 1.03 -1.00
C TYR A 308 -19.80 -0.23 -0.31
N LEU A 309 -19.09 -0.70 0.73
CA LEU A 309 -19.40 -1.92 1.48
C LEU A 309 -20.37 -1.66 2.65
#